data_AF-A0A836QTR2-F1
#
_entry.id   AF-A0A836QTR2-F1
#
_cell.length_a   1.000
_cell.length_b   1.000
_cell.length_c   1.000
_cell.angle_alpha   90.00
_cell.angle_beta   90.00
_cell.angle_gamma   90.00
#
_symmetry.space_group_name_H-M   'P 1'
#
loop_
_entity.id
_entity.type
_entity.pdbx_description
1 polymer ?
#
loop_
_entity_poly.entity_id
_entity_poly.type
_entity_poly.pdbx_seq_one_letter_code
_entity_poly.pdbx_strand_id
1 'polypeptide(L)' 'MEISVGHTPDADDAFMFYGMFSGKITSSDFTVTHVIEDIENL' A
#
# COMPACT_ATOMS: atom_id res chain seq x y z
N MET A 1 1.56 -7.71 -13.53
CA MET A 1 2.85 -7.13 -13.08
C MET A 1 2.83 -7.03 -11.56
N GLU A 2 3.92 -7.30 -10.87
CA GLU A 2 3.99 -7.12 -9.41
C GLU A 2 4.72 -5.82 -9.09
N ILE A 3 4.13 -5.01 -8.20
CA ILE A 3 4.64 -3.69 -7.83
C ILE A 3 4.68 -3.62 -6.30
N SER A 4 5.81 -3.18 -5.74
CA SER A 4 5.93 -2.89 -4.31
C SER A 4 5.66 -1.42 -4.04
N VAL A 5 4.86 -1.12 -3.01
CA VAL A 5 4.57 0.25 -2.56
C VAL A 5 4.96 0.38 -1.09
N GLY A 6 5.97 1.20 -0.82
CA GLY A 6 6.40 1.58 0.52
C GLY A 6 5.57 2.73 1.07
N HIS A 7 5.12 2.62 2.33
CA HIS A 7 4.45 3.70 3.04
C HIS A 7 4.66 3.56 4.56
N THR A 8 4.43 4.63 5.31
CA THR A 8 4.67 4.65 6.75
C THR A 8 3.56 3.92 7.50
N PRO A 9 3.80 3.51 8.77
CA PRO A 9 2.77 3.00 9.66
C PRO A 9 1.90 4.11 10.28
N ASP A 10 1.74 5.24 9.60
CA ASP A 10 0.93 6.36 10.09
C ASP A 10 -0.57 6.19 9.74
N ALA A 11 -1.42 6.85 10.54
CA ALA A 11 -2.87 6.72 10.40
C ALA A 11 -3.40 7.32 9.08
N ASP A 12 -2.76 8.35 8.55
CA ASP A 12 -3.08 8.95 7.27
C ASP A 12 -2.71 8.04 6.09
N ASP A 13 -1.58 7.34 6.14
CA ASP A 13 -1.23 6.31 5.15
C ASP A 13 -2.19 5.12 5.21
N ALA A 14 -2.52 4.64 6.41
CA ALA A 14 -3.54 3.60 6.58
C ALA A 14 -4.90 4.02 5.99
N PHE A 15 -5.28 5.28 6.15
CA PHE A 15 -6.50 5.83 5.58
C PHE A 15 -6.41 5.94 4.04
N MET A 16 -5.29 6.41 3.48
CA MET A 16 -5.08 6.52 2.04
C MET A 16 -5.16 5.16 1.33
N PHE A 17 -4.56 4.12 1.90
CA PHE A 17 -4.51 2.78 1.28
C PHE A 17 -5.68 1.87 1.66
N TYR A 18 -6.62 2.32 2.49
CA TYR A 18 -7.76 1.51 2.97
C TYR A 18 -8.54 0.84 1.82
N GLY A 19 -8.75 1.54 0.70
CA GLY A 19 -9.47 1.00 -0.45
C GLY A 19 -8.78 -0.21 -1.09
N MET A 20 -7.45 -0.22 -1.10
CA MET A 20 -6.64 -1.33 -1.61
C MET A 20 -6.64 -2.49 -0.63
N PHE A 21 -6.38 -2.24 0.66
CA PHE A 21 -6.38 -3.29 1.70
C PHE A 21 -7.76 -3.94 1.90
N SER A 22 -8.83 -3.19 1.74
CA SER A 22 -10.20 -3.72 1.84
C SER A 22 -10.72 -4.39 0.57
N GLY A 23 -9.88 -4.52 -0.47
CA GLY A 23 -10.24 -5.16 -1.73
C GLY A 23 -11.26 -4.38 -2.57
N LYS A 24 -11.45 -3.09 -2.29
CA LYS A 24 -12.38 -2.22 -3.03
C LYS A 24 -11.77 -1.64 -4.30
N ILE A 25 -10.43 -1.55 -4.34
CA ILE A 25 -9.66 -1.13 -5.50
C ILE A 25 -8.79 -2.30 -5.95
N THR A 26 -9.07 -2.84 -7.13
CA THR A 26 -8.35 -3.99 -7.72
C THR A 26 -7.95 -3.68 -9.16
N SER A 27 -6.86 -4.28 -9.64
CA SER A 27 -6.40 -4.15 -11.02
C SER A 27 -6.19 -5.53 -11.64
N SER A 28 -6.54 -5.67 -12.93
CA SER A 28 -6.21 -6.87 -13.72
C SER A 28 -4.77 -6.88 -14.20
N ASP A 29 -4.13 -5.71 -14.23
CA ASP A 29 -2.87 -5.50 -14.93
C ASP A 29 -1.69 -5.61 -13.95
N PHE A 30 -1.92 -5.26 -12.69
CA PHE A 30 -0.91 -5.32 -11.64
C PHE A 30 -1.47 -5.74 -10.28
N THR A 31 -0.57 -6.29 -9.47
CA THR A 31 -0.80 -6.63 -8.07
C THR A 31 0.14 -5.79 -7.22
N VAL A 32 -0.38 -5.26 -6.12
CA VAL A 32 0.36 -4.39 -5.20
C VAL A 32 0.76 -5.18 -3.96
N THR A 33 2.04 -5.18 -3.65
CA THR A 33 2.60 -5.66 -2.39
C THR A 33 2.96 -4.46 -1.54
N HIS A 34 2.34 -4.31 -0.36
CA HIS A 34 2.57 -3.19 0.54
C HIS A 34 3.76 -3.48 1.45
N VAL A 35 4.71 -2.54 1.52
CA VAL A 35 5.84 -2.55 2.45
C VAL A 35 5.60 -1.44 3.46
N ILE A 36 5.50 -1.78 4.74
CA ILE A 36 5.17 -0.83 5.80
C ILE A 36 6.37 -0.70 6.72
N GLU A 37 6.98 0.48 6.73
CA GLU A 37 8.16 0.78 7.55
C GLU A 37 8.25 2.29 7.82
N ASP A 38 8.98 2.70 8.86
CA ASP A 38 9.23 4.13 9.09
C ASP A 38 9.92 4.75 7.85
N ILE A 39 9.62 6.02 7.57
CA ILE A 39 10.11 6.70 6.35
C ILE A 39 11.64 6.71 6.25
N GLU A 40 12.34 6.71 7.39
CA GLU A 40 13.80 6.65 7.45
C GLU A 40 14.39 5.28 7.07
N ASN A 41 13.58 4.23 7.06
CA ASN A 41 13.98 2.86 6.73
C ASN A 41 13.45 2.35 5.38
N LEU A 42 12.57 3.13 4.71
CA LEU A 42 12.07 2.89 3.35
C LEU A 42 13.09 3.31 2.27
#